data_AF-W1X5K4-F1
#
_entry.id   AF-W1X5K4-F1
#
_cell.length_a   1.000
_cell.length_b   1.000
_cell.length_c   1.000
_cell.angle_alpha   90.00
_cell.angle_beta   90.00
_cell.angle_gamma   90.00
#
_symmetry.space_group_name_H-M   'P 1'
#
loop_
_entity.id
_entity.type
_entity.pdbx_description
1 polymer ?
#
loop_
_entity_poly.entity_id
_entity_poly.type
_entity_poly.pdbx_seq_one_letter_code
_entity_poly.pdbx_strand_id
1 'polypeptide(L)' 'KMIYWNIEESIRGKHVFILQSTSSPVNDNLMEILIMVDALKRASAESINVVMPYYGYARQDRKARAREPITS' A
#
# COMPACT_ATOMS: atom_id res chain seq x y z
N LYS A 1 14.08 -3.91 -7.81
CA LYS A 1 13.44 -3.53 -9.10
C LYS A 1 12.87 -2.13 -8.90
N MET A 2 13.21 -1.14 -9.74
CA MET A 2 12.65 0.22 -9.60
C MET A 2 11.21 0.21 -10.13
N ILE A 3 10.25 0.63 -9.30
CA ILE A 3 8.82 0.65 -9.65
C ILE A 3 8.49 2.07 -10.13
N TYR A 4 7.98 2.19 -11.35
CA TYR A 4 7.56 3.45 -11.98
C TYR A 4 6.06 3.38 -12.26
N TRP A 5 5.32 4.41 -11.88
CA TRP A 5 3.88 4.49 -12.06
C TRP A 5 3.49 5.86 -12.63
N ASN A 6 2.63 5.87 -13.65
CA ASN A 6 2.15 7.07 -14.34
C ASN A 6 0.63 6.97 -14.54
N ILE A 7 -0.09 8.05 -14.24
CA ILE A 7 -1.55 8.14 -14.40
C ILE A 7 -1.83 8.86 -15.72
N GLU A 8 -2.49 8.17 -16.65
CA GLU A 8 -2.81 8.74 -17.97
C GLU A 8 -4.00 9.71 -17.94
N GLU A 9 -4.79 9.70 -16.86
CA GLU A 9 -6.00 10.52 -16.71
C GLU A 9 -5.99 11.38 -15.45
N SER A 10 -6.72 12.51 -15.49
CA SER A 10 -6.90 13.35 -14.30
C SER A 10 -7.77 12.66 -13.25
N ILE A 11 -7.22 12.55 -12.04
CA ILE A 11 -7.84 11.97 -10.84
C ILE A 11 -8.09 12.99 -9.72
N ARG A 12 -7.90 14.29 -10.00
CA ARG A 12 -8.14 15.37 -9.05
C ARG A 12 -9.61 15.35 -8.58
N GLY A 13 -9.82 15.35 -7.26
CA GLY A 13 -11.16 15.37 -6.68
C GLY A 13 -11.96 14.08 -6.89
N LYS A 14 -11.30 12.96 -7.22
CA LYS A 14 -11.96 11.65 -7.34
C LYS A 14 -11.68 10.78 -6.12
N HIS A 15 -12.61 9.89 -5.82
CA HIS A 15 -12.41 8.78 -4.90
C HIS A 15 -11.71 7.62 -5.64
N VAL A 16 -10.51 7.26 -5.19
CA VAL A 16 -9.69 6.21 -5.82
C VAL A 16 -9.64 4.99 -4.92
N PHE A 17 -9.74 3.81 -5.53
CA PHE A 17 -9.64 2.53 -4.85
C PHE A 17 -8.44 1.74 -5.39
N ILE A 18 -7.53 1.34 -4.51
CA ILE A 18 -6.39 0.48 -4.84
C ILE A 18 -6.73 -0.94 -4.37
N LEU A 19 -6.89 -1.87 -5.30
CA LEU A 19 -7.06 -3.29 -4.99
C LEU A 19 -5.71 -4.00 -5.17
N GLN A 20 -4.99 -4.24 -4.07
CA GLN A 20 -3.70 -4.93 -4.12
C GLN A 20 -3.57 -5.90 -2.95
N SER A 21 -3.05 -7.10 -3.20
CA SER A 21 -2.78 -8.11 -2.17
C SER A 21 -1.30 -8.10 -1.79
N THR A 22 -0.97 -8.23 -0.51
CA THR A 22 0.42 -8.36 -0.05
C THR A 22 0.86 -9.83 -0.02
N SER A 23 0.55 -10.58 -1.09
CA SER A 23 1.07 -11.94 -1.29
C SER A 23 2.58 -11.91 -1.59
N SER A 24 3.26 -13.06 -1.47
CA SER A 24 4.71 -13.12 -1.71
C SER A 24 5.08 -12.63 -3.11
N PRO A 25 6.03 -11.69 -3.27
CA PRO A 25 6.86 -11.05 -2.24
C PRO A 25 6.16 -9.86 -1.54
N VAL A 26 5.92 -10.01 -0.23
CA VAL A 26 5.12 -9.10 0.61
C VAL A 26 5.68 -7.67 0.63
N ASN A 27 7.00 -7.52 0.76
CA ASN A 27 7.67 -6.22 0.90
C ASN A 27 7.57 -5.38 -0.39
N ASP A 28 7.73 -6.03 -1.54
CA ASP A 28 7.67 -5.35 -2.83
C ASP A 28 6.24 -4.86 -3.08
N ASN A 29 5.24 -5.68 -2.79
CA ASN A 29 3.84 -5.30 -2.92
C ASN A 29 3.45 -4.18 -1.94
N LEU A 30 3.98 -4.19 -0.71
CA LEU A 30 3.77 -3.10 0.24
C LEU A 30 4.38 -1.79 -0.26
N MET A 31 5.64 -1.85 -0.74
CA MET A 31 6.31 -0.67 -1.30
C MET A 31 5.59 -0.13 -2.54
N GLU A 32 5.07 -1.00 -3.39
CA GLU A 32 4.26 -0.60 -4.56
C GLU A 32 2.99 0.15 -4.14
N ILE A 33 2.26 -0.35 -3.13
CA ILE A 33 1.08 0.35 -2.58
C ILE A 33 1.47 1.73 -2.06
N LEU A 34 2.56 1.85 -1.30
CA LEU A 34 3.00 3.14 -0.76
C LEU A 34 3.37 4.14 -1.85
N ILE A 35 4.03 3.69 -2.92
CA ILE A 35 4.37 4.54 -4.07
C ILE A 35 3.10 4.99 -4.80
N MET A 36 2.12 4.11 -5.02
CA MET A 36 0.83 4.47 -5.62
C MET A 36 0.07 5.48 -4.78
N VAL A 37 0.04 5.30 -3.46
CA VAL A 37 -0.62 6.25 -2.53
C VAL A 37 0.06 7.62 -2.57
N ASP A 38 1.39 7.70 -2.57
CA ASP A 38 2.11 8.97 -2.69
C ASP A 38 1.80 9.69 -4.01
N ALA A 39 1.81 8.96 -5.12
CA ALA A 39 1.49 9.52 -6.43
C ALA A 39 0.04 10.03 -6.50
N LEU A 40 -0.94 9.26 -6.00
CA LEU A 40 -2.35 9.67 -5.94
C LEU A 40 -2.58 10.89 -5.04
N LYS A 41 -1.86 10.96 -3.92
CA LYS A 41 -1.91 12.11 -3.01
C LYS A 41 -1.39 13.38 -3.69
N ARG A 42 -0.26 13.29 -4.41
CA ARG A 42 0.30 14.42 -5.18
C ARG A 42 -0.60 14.84 -6.33
N ALA A 43 -1.31 13.89 -6.94
CA ALA A 43 -2.31 14.13 -7.98
C ALA A 43 -3.64 14.70 -7.44
N SER A 44 -3.74 15.00 -6.13
CA SER A 44 -4.91 15.63 -5.50
C SER A 44 -6.20 14.80 -5.57
N ALA A 45 -6.10 13.49 -5.40
CA ALA A 45 -7.26 12.63 -5.16
C ALA A 45 -8.04 13.10 -3.92
N GLU A 46 -9.37 13.00 -3.93
CA GLU A 46 -10.21 13.38 -2.80
C GLU A 46 -10.11 12.35 -1.66
N SER A 47 -10.14 11.06 -2.01
CA SER A 47 -9.91 9.98 -1.06
C SER A 47 -9.14 8.84 -1.72
N ILE A 48 -8.28 8.19 -0.96
CA ILE A 48 -7.51 7.02 -1.41
C ILE A 48 -7.87 5.86 -0.50
N ASN A 49 -8.61 4.89 -1.03
CA ASN A 49 -9.08 3.72 -0.31
C ASN A 49 -8.28 2.49 -0.74
N VAL A 50 -7.54 1.87 0.19
CA VAL A 50 -6.78 0.66 -0.10
C VAL A 50 -7.60 -0.55 0.34
N VAL A 51 -7.96 -1.40 -0.63
CA VAL A 51 -8.61 -2.68 -0.39
C VAL A 51 -7.53 -3.76 -0.46
N MET A 52 -7.24 -4.37 0.68
CA MET A 52 -6.21 -5.40 0.82
C MET A 52 -6.86 -6.75 1.21
N PRO A 53 -7.14 -7.64 0.22
CA PRO A 53 -7.76 -8.94 0.49
C PRO A 53 -6.92 -9.87 1.37
N TYR A 54 -5.60 -9.73 1.31
CA TYR A 54 -4.63 -10.47 2.13
C TYR A 54 -3.58 -9.51 2.67
N TYR A 55 -3.49 -9.43 4.00
CA TYR A 55 -2.50 -8.65 4.72
C TYR A 55 -1.41 -9.59 5.25
N GLY A 56 -0.29 -9.71 4.53
CA GLY A 56 0.79 -10.66 4.81
C GLY A 56 1.45 -10.48 6.18
N TYR A 57 1.36 -9.29 6.76
CA TYR A 57 1.85 -8.98 8.11
C TYR A 57 0.84 -9.22 9.24
N ALA A 58 -0.37 -9.72 8.95
CA ALA A 58 -1.44 -9.89 9.93
C ALA A 58 -1.09 -10.81 11.11
N ARG A 59 -0.07 -11.66 10.99
CA ARG A 59 0.34 -12.63 12.02
C ARG A 59 1.42 -12.10 12.99
N GLN A 60 1.87 -10.85 12.83
CA GLN A 60 2.85 -10.21 13.72
C GLN A 60 2.20 -9.08 14.54
N ASP A 61 0.91 -9.25 14.89
CA ASP A 61 0.13 -8.31 15.72
C ASP A 61 0.54 -8.35 17.21
N ARG A 62 1.36 -9.33 17.61
CA ARG A 62 1.77 -9.57 19.00
C ARG A 62 3.26 -9.89 19.09
N LYS A 63 3.96 -9.26 20.04
CA LYS A 63 5.34 -9.62 20.43
C LYS A 63 5.34 -11.04 21.01
N ALA A 64 5.87 -12.01 20.27
CA ALA A 64 6.07 -13.37 20.79
C ALA A 64 7.32 -13.48 21.67
N ARG A 65 8.32 -12.59 21.50
CA ARG A 65 9.55 -12.51 22.32
C ARG A 65 10.03 -11.07 22.54
N ALA A 66 10.82 -10.87 23.60
CA ALA A 66 11.49 -9.60 23.85
C ALA A 66 12.53 -9.31 22.74
N ARG A 67 12.49 -8.09 22.17
CA ARG A 67 13.33 -7.54 21.08
C ARG A 67 12.92 -7.83 19.63
N GLU A 68 11.71 -8.31 19.36
CA GLU A 68 11.17 -8.30 17.99
C GLU A 68 10.54 -6.94 17.63
N PRO A 69 10.71 -6.45 16.38
CA PRO A 69 10.05 -5.24 15.91
C PRO A 69 8.53 -5.50 15.80
N ILE A 70 7.75 -4.50 16.23
CA ILE A 70 6.31 -4.44 15.94
C ILE A 70 6.21 -3.76 14.57
N THR A 71 5.84 -4.54 13.55
CA THR A 71 5.70 -4.07 12.16
C THR A 71 4.24 -4.03 11.72
N SER A 72 3.32 -4.04 12.70
CA SER A 72 1.88 -3.81 12.46
C SER A 72 1.62 -2.38 12.02
#